data_AF-A0A518WDM2-F1
#
_entry.id   AF-A0A518WDM2-F1
#
_cell.length_a   1.000
_cell.length_b   1.000
_cell.length_c   1.000
_cell.angle_alpha   90.00
_cell.angle_beta   90.00
_cell.angle_gamma   90.00
#
_symmetry.space_group_name_H-M   'P 1'
#
loop_
_entity.id
_entity.type
_entity.pdbx_description
1 polymer ?
#
loop_
_entity_poly.entity_id
_entity_poly.type
_entity_poly.pdbx_seq_one_letter_code
_entity_poly.pdbx_strand_id
1 'polypeptide(L)'
;MTSKWFESRRLLASAVAAVSAVALVVAPTTPASASTIRDGWVQLCPWGNYRVHLEYLDLNGQTVQLGPVLNPGADCWWGPVPTGGESTLIWVIGHFNTSSGTFAVIGPNRNYETFYNGVTGIGIAAEGTTASGGRKDAHYYRY
;
A
#
# COMPACT_ATOMS: atom_id res chain seq x y z
N MET A 1 28.32 -12.68 -71.77
CA MET A 1 29.42 -12.88 -70.82
C MET A 1 29.87 -11.53 -70.29
N THR A 2 30.15 -11.47 -68.98
CA THR A 2 30.72 -10.36 -68.15
C THR A 2 29.89 -9.06 -68.00
N SER A 3 29.71 -8.42 -66.84
CA SER A 3 29.64 -8.76 -65.40
C SER A 3 29.71 -7.42 -64.65
N LYS A 4 28.79 -7.22 -63.69
CA LYS A 4 28.85 -6.31 -62.52
C LYS A 4 28.82 -4.80 -62.80
N TRP A 5 27.91 -4.09 -62.13
CA TRP A 5 28.24 -3.24 -60.98
C TRP A 5 26.99 -3.00 -60.14
N PHE A 6 27.09 -3.40 -58.86
CA PHE A 6 26.14 -3.16 -57.79
C PHE A 6 26.40 -1.74 -57.26
N GLU A 7 25.38 -0.88 -57.19
CA GLU A 7 25.42 0.28 -56.31
C GLU A 7 24.27 0.22 -55.30
N SER A 8 24.63 -0.28 -54.14
CA SER A 8 23.86 -0.31 -52.91
C SER A 8 23.69 1.11 -52.36
N ARG A 9 22.48 1.66 -52.41
CA ARG A 9 22.11 2.78 -51.52
C ARG A 9 21.50 2.22 -50.24
N ARG A 10 22.36 2.17 -49.21
CA ARG A 10 21.93 2.24 -47.81
C ARG A 10 21.06 3.49 -47.64
N LEU A 11 20.07 3.44 -46.76
CA LEU A 11 20.04 4.25 -45.54
C LEU A 11 18.72 4.03 -44.76
N LEU A 12 18.91 3.46 -43.57
CA LEU A 12 18.26 3.83 -42.30
C LEU A 12 16.81 3.45 -42.09
N ALA A 13 16.68 2.27 -41.47
CA ALA A 13 15.60 1.90 -40.58
C ALA A 13 15.35 3.00 -39.52
N SER A 14 14.14 3.53 -39.49
CA SER A 14 13.61 4.29 -38.35
C SER A 14 12.76 3.31 -37.53
N ALA A 15 13.42 2.61 -36.61
CA ALA A 15 12.71 1.84 -35.58
C ALA A 15 12.08 2.84 -34.60
N VAL A 16 10.79 3.11 -34.77
CA VAL A 16 9.99 3.77 -33.75
C VAL A 16 9.80 2.76 -32.63
N ALA A 17 10.65 2.84 -31.61
CA ALA A 17 10.46 2.12 -30.36
C ALA A 17 9.27 2.76 -29.62
N ALA A 18 8.07 2.24 -29.85
CA ALA A 18 6.93 2.51 -29.00
C ALA A 18 7.23 1.90 -27.63
N VAL A 19 7.69 2.73 -26.69
CA VAL A 19 7.77 2.34 -25.28
C VAL A 19 6.33 2.31 -24.78
N SER A 20 5.68 1.15 -24.93
CA SER A 20 4.38 0.88 -24.33
C SER A 20 4.55 0.95 -22.82
N ALA A 21 4.15 2.08 -22.22
CA ALA A 21 3.96 2.18 -20.79
C ALA A 21 2.85 1.18 -20.42
N VAL A 22 3.23 0.00 -19.94
CA VAL A 22 2.29 -0.95 -19.36
C VAL A 22 1.79 -0.31 -18.07
N ALA A 23 0.65 0.37 -18.16
CA ALA A 23 -0.12 0.74 -16.99
C ALA A 23 -0.56 -0.58 -16.34
N LEU A 24 0.16 -0.99 -15.29
CA LEU A 24 -0.26 -2.07 -14.41
C LEU A 24 -1.58 -1.63 -13.76
N VAL A 25 -2.69 -2.06 -14.35
CA VAL A 25 -4.01 -1.94 -13.75
C VAL A 25 -4.03 -2.92 -12.58
N VAL A 26 -3.62 -2.44 -11.41
CA VAL A 26 -3.81 -3.17 -10.15
C VAL A 26 -5.31 -3.16 -9.90
N ALA A 27 -5.95 -4.33 -9.99
CA ALA A 27 -7.33 -4.47 -9.57
C ALA A 27 -7.41 -4.14 -8.08
N PRO A 28 -8.23 -3.17 -7.64
CA PRO A 28 -8.36 -2.88 -6.22
C PRO A 28 -9.01 -4.10 -5.55
N THR A 29 -8.28 -4.74 -4.63
CA THR A 29 -8.84 -5.75 -3.73
C THR A 29 -9.86 -5.06 -2.85
N THR A 30 -11.16 -5.25 -3.10
CA THR A 30 -12.20 -4.58 -2.30
C THR A 30 -12.04 -4.89 -0.81
N PRO A 31 -12.30 -3.91 0.05
CA PRO A 31 -12.07 -4.04 1.47
C PRO A 31 -13.14 -4.99 2.01
N ALA A 32 -12.76 -5.92 2.88
CA ALA A 32 -13.75 -6.84 3.43
C ALA A 32 -14.52 -6.12 4.55
N SER A 33 -15.82 -5.85 4.39
CA SER A 33 -16.60 -5.14 5.43
C SER A 33 -16.35 -5.72 6.84
N ALA A 34 -16.31 -4.89 7.89
CA ALA A 34 -16.01 -5.32 9.27
C ALA A 34 -16.80 -6.56 9.71
N SER A 35 -18.06 -6.70 9.26
CA SER A 35 -18.92 -7.86 9.53
C SER A 35 -18.40 -9.20 9.01
N THR A 36 -17.43 -9.19 8.10
CA THR A 36 -16.74 -10.37 7.56
C THR A 36 -15.39 -10.63 8.22
N ILE A 37 -14.90 -9.68 9.00
CA ILE A 37 -13.63 -9.76 9.71
C ILE A 37 -13.87 -10.48 11.03
N ARG A 38 -13.04 -11.48 11.32
CA ARG A 38 -13.14 -12.26 12.55
C ARG A 38 -12.97 -11.34 13.77
N ASP A 39 -13.75 -11.60 14.81
CA ASP A 39 -13.54 -10.95 16.12
C ASP A 39 -12.09 -11.16 16.57
N GLY A 40 -11.49 -10.11 17.15
CA GLY A 40 -10.09 -10.13 17.54
C GLY A 40 -9.10 -9.76 16.42
N TRP A 41 -9.55 -9.57 15.18
CA TRP A 41 -8.67 -9.44 14.01
C TRP A 41 -8.73 -8.06 13.35
N VAL A 42 -7.65 -7.75 12.64
CA VAL A 42 -7.56 -6.59 11.75
C VAL A 42 -7.26 -7.04 10.33
N GLN A 43 -7.80 -6.30 9.35
CA GLN A 43 -7.40 -6.36 7.95
C GLN A 43 -6.65 -5.07 7.57
N LEU A 44 -5.55 -5.19 6.83
CA LEU A 44 -4.87 -4.07 6.17
C LEU A 44 -4.83 -4.29 4.66
N CYS A 45 -5.38 -3.34 3.90
CA CYS A 45 -5.31 -3.32 2.44
C CYS A 45 -4.40 -2.18 1.92
N PRO A 46 -3.37 -2.48 1.09
CA PRO A 46 -2.41 -1.50 0.58
C PRO A 46 -2.86 -0.91 -0.77
N TRP A 47 -3.88 -0.05 -0.76
CA TRP A 47 -4.47 0.54 -1.96
C TRP A 47 -3.75 1.79 -2.47
N GLY A 48 -2.95 2.41 -1.62
CA GLY A 48 -2.09 3.52 -2.00
C GLY A 48 -0.88 3.08 -2.83
N ASN A 49 -0.18 4.07 -3.37
CA ASN A 49 1.08 3.86 -4.10
C ASN A 49 2.30 3.94 -3.16
N TYR A 50 2.20 3.43 -1.94
CA TYR A 50 3.30 3.38 -0.98
C TYR A 50 3.21 2.13 -0.12
N ARG A 51 4.34 1.69 0.44
CA ARG A 51 4.35 0.51 1.32
C ARG A 51 3.74 0.86 2.68
N VAL A 52 3.01 -0.05 3.29
CA VAL A 52 2.27 0.21 4.54
C VAL A 52 2.33 -0.97 5.50
N HIS A 53 2.30 -0.69 6.80
CA HIS A 53 2.06 -1.68 7.85
C HIS A 53 1.17 -1.09 8.95
N LEU A 54 0.75 -1.93 9.88
CA LEU A 54 0.09 -1.50 11.10
C LEU A 54 1.06 -1.49 12.26
N GLU A 55 0.82 -0.61 13.21
CA GLU A 55 1.38 -0.66 14.57
C GLU A 55 0.23 -0.64 15.57
N TYR A 56 0.44 -1.17 16.76
CA TYR A 56 -0.51 -1.11 17.87
C TYR A 56 0.20 -0.79 19.19
N LEU A 57 -0.56 -0.33 20.19
CA LEU A 57 -0.05 -0.11 21.54
C LEU A 57 -0.20 -1.42 22.32
N ASP A 58 0.91 -2.02 22.72
CA ASP A 58 0.86 -3.24 23.53
C ASP A 58 0.41 -2.95 24.98
N LEU A 59 0.21 -4.02 25.75
CA LEU A 59 -0.20 -3.92 27.15
C LEU A 59 0.86 -3.30 28.07
N ASN A 60 2.09 -3.10 27.58
CA ASN A 60 3.18 -2.41 28.28
C ASN A 60 3.28 -0.93 27.87
N GLY A 61 2.37 -0.44 27.03
CA GLY A 61 2.40 0.93 26.51
C GLY A 61 3.48 1.17 25.46
N GLN A 62 3.98 0.12 24.80
CA GLN A 62 4.94 0.21 23.71
C GLN A 62 4.23 0.13 22.36
N THR A 63 4.63 0.99 21.41
CA THR A 63 4.19 0.87 20.02
C THR A 63 4.98 -0.24 19.34
N VAL A 64 4.27 -1.21 18.79
CA VAL A 64 4.84 -2.41 18.16
C VAL A 64 4.19 -2.68 16.81
N GLN A 65 4.98 -3.13 15.85
CA GLN A 65 4.51 -3.48 14.52
C GLN A 65 3.55 -4.67 14.57
N LEU A 66 2.40 -4.51 13.91
CA LEU A 66 1.34 -5.49 13.74
C LEU A 66 1.35 -6.01 12.30
N GLY A 67 1.92 -7.20 12.11
CA GLY A 67 1.97 -7.85 10.80
C GLY A 67 3.11 -7.38 9.89
N PRO A 68 3.09 -7.80 8.61
CA PRO A 68 4.15 -7.48 7.65
C PRO A 68 4.01 -6.06 7.07
N VAL A 69 5.08 -5.61 6.41
CA VAL A 69 5.03 -4.45 5.51
C VAL A 69 4.50 -4.92 4.15
N LEU A 70 3.40 -4.32 3.71
CA LEU A 70 2.76 -4.61 2.44
C LEU A 70 3.25 -3.67 1.35
N ASN A 71 3.52 -4.24 0.17
CA ASN A 71 3.81 -3.47 -1.03
C ASN A 71 2.51 -2.96 -1.69
N PRO A 72 2.57 -1.84 -2.45
CA PRO A 72 1.45 -1.40 -3.26
C PRO A 72 0.90 -2.52 -4.15
N GLY A 73 -0.41 -2.71 -4.13
CA GLY A 73 -1.10 -3.73 -4.95
C GLY A 73 -0.94 -5.17 -4.48
N ALA A 74 -0.35 -5.41 -3.30
CA ALA A 74 -0.42 -6.71 -2.66
C ALA A 74 -1.85 -7.03 -2.17
N ASP A 75 -2.12 -8.32 -1.94
CA ASP A 75 -3.35 -8.75 -1.27
C ASP A 75 -3.45 -8.14 0.14
N CYS A 76 -4.68 -7.96 0.62
CA CYS A 76 -4.89 -7.49 1.98
C CYS A 76 -4.36 -8.51 2.99
N TRP A 77 -3.65 -8.01 4.01
CA TRP A 77 -3.20 -8.82 5.13
C TRP A 77 -4.27 -8.89 6.22
N TRP A 78 -4.25 -9.99 6.96
CA TRP A 78 -5.16 -10.27 8.05
C TRP A 78 -4.39 -10.88 9.23
N GLY A 79 -4.67 -10.43 10.44
CA GLY A 79 -4.08 -11.03 11.63
C GLY A 79 -4.76 -10.65 12.93
N PRO A 80 -4.52 -11.42 14.00
CA PRO A 80 -5.04 -11.13 15.33
C PRO A 80 -4.35 -9.90 15.93
N VAL A 81 -5.10 -9.11 16.70
CA VAL A 81 -4.55 -8.02 17.52
C VAL A 81 -4.11 -8.60 18.88
N PRO A 82 -2.83 -8.56 19.27
CA PRO A 82 -2.32 -9.27 20.46
C PRO A 82 -2.59 -8.54 21.78
N THR A 83 -3.84 -8.14 22.03
CA THR A 83 -4.23 -7.43 23.26
C THR A 83 -4.95 -8.31 24.27
N GLY A 84 -5.25 -9.57 23.93
CA GLY A 84 -6.01 -10.46 24.81
C GLY A 84 -7.46 -10.03 25.04
N GLY A 85 -8.03 -9.23 24.13
CA GLY A 85 -9.39 -8.68 24.27
C GLY A 85 -9.44 -7.26 24.83
N GLU A 86 -8.30 -6.69 25.22
CA GLU A 86 -8.22 -5.31 25.70
C GLU A 86 -8.28 -4.30 24.54
N SER A 87 -8.84 -3.13 24.82
CA SER A 87 -8.83 -2.04 23.86
C SER A 87 -7.44 -1.47 23.64
N THR A 88 -7.13 -1.05 22.41
CA THR A 88 -5.84 -0.41 22.08
C THR A 88 -5.99 0.64 20.99
N LEU A 89 -4.91 1.36 20.73
CA LEU A 89 -4.74 2.22 19.58
C LEU A 89 -4.00 1.45 18.48
N ILE A 90 -4.45 1.64 17.24
CA ILE A 90 -3.81 1.13 16.03
C ILE A 90 -3.39 2.32 15.18
N TRP A 91 -2.17 2.28 14.66
CA TRP A 91 -1.66 3.24 13.68
C TRP A 91 -1.44 2.57 12.35
N VAL A 92 -1.69 3.32 11.28
CA VAL A 92 -1.34 2.93 9.93
C VAL A 92 -0.07 3.65 9.56
N ILE A 93 1.00 2.92 9.26
CA ILE A 93 2.32 3.51 9.00
C ILE A 93 2.72 3.29 7.54
N GLY A 94 2.81 4.40 6.81
CA GLY A 94 3.31 4.45 5.45
C GLY A 94 4.82 4.62 5.40
N HIS A 95 5.42 4.11 4.33
CA HIS A 95 6.84 4.27 4.03
C HIS A 95 6.99 5.25 2.86
N PHE A 96 7.91 6.21 2.96
CA PHE A 96 8.18 7.10 1.83
C PHE A 96 8.79 6.31 0.66
N ASN A 97 8.37 6.61 -0.56
CA ASN A 97 8.96 5.99 -1.76
C ASN A 97 10.35 6.54 -2.10
N THR A 98 10.70 7.71 -1.54
CA THR A 98 11.92 8.46 -1.88
C THR A 98 13.00 8.39 -0.79
N SER A 99 12.71 7.78 0.36
CA SER A 99 13.66 7.64 1.47
C SER A 99 13.37 6.38 2.29
N SER A 100 14.22 6.08 3.27
CA SER A 100 13.98 4.98 4.23
C SER A 100 13.03 5.36 5.37
N GLY A 101 12.50 6.58 5.38
CA GLY A 101 11.64 7.07 6.47
C GLY A 101 10.21 6.55 6.41
N THR A 102 9.52 6.65 7.54
CA THR A 102 8.10 6.33 7.69
C THR A 102 7.27 7.56 8.07
N PHE A 103 5.95 7.44 7.95
CA PHE A 103 4.99 8.45 8.37
C PHE A 103 3.68 7.77 8.80
N ALA A 104 2.96 8.33 9.77
CA ALA A 104 1.63 7.82 10.10
C ALA A 104 0.58 8.33 9.10
N VAL A 105 -0.16 7.43 8.49
CA VAL A 105 -1.18 7.77 7.50
C VAL A 105 -2.34 8.49 8.21
N ILE A 106 -2.88 9.55 7.60
CA ILE A 106 -3.95 10.35 8.23
C ILE A 106 -5.27 9.59 8.13
N GLY A 107 -5.92 9.36 9.27
CA GLY A 107 -7.20 8.68 9.37
C GLY A 107 -8.42 9.60 9.27
N PRO A 108 -9.61 9.02 9.48
CA PRO A 108 -10.84 9.79 9.60
C PRO A 108 -10.72 10.82 10.74
N ASN A 109 -11.30 12.00 10.55
CA ASN A 109 -11.22 13.15 11.48
C ASN A 109 -9.81 13.73 11.70
N ARG A 110 -8.85 13.44 10.80
CA ARG A 110 -7.46 13.95 10.86
C ARG A 110 -6.62 13.39 12.03
N ASN A 111 -7.07 12.32 12.67
CA ASN A 111 -6.28 11.60 13.66
C ASN A 111 -5.31 10.62 12.98
N TYR A 112 -4.19 10.31 13.61
CA TYR A 112 -3.20 9.37 13.06
C TYR A 112 -3.42 7.94 13.56
N GLU A 113 -4.20 7.80 14.62
CA GLU A 113 -4.57 6.56 15.27
C GLU A 113 -6.06 6.26 15.11
N THR A 114 -6.39 4.99 15.25
CA THR A 114 -7.76 4.52 15.41
C THR A 114 -7.88 3.67 16.66
N PHE A 115 -8.99 3.85 17.40
CA PHE A 115 -9.34 3.00 18.53
C PHE A 115 -9.86 1.64 18.07
N TYR A 116 -9.25 0.59 18.62
CA TYR A 116 -9.68 -0.80 18.54
C TYR A 116 -10.26 -1.21 19.89
N ASN A 117 -11.49 -1.75 19.89
CA ASN A 117 -12.22 -2.05 21.13
C ASN A 117 -11.82 -3.39 21.78
N GLY A 118 -10.87 -4.12 21.22
CA GLY A 118 -10.43 -5.42 21.75
C GLY A 118 -11.22 -6.62 21.21
N VAL A 119 -12.43 -6.39 20.68
CA VAL A 119 -13.40 -7.46 20.41
C VAL A 119 -13.76 -7.56 18.93
N THR A 120 -14.22 -6.48 18.32
CA THR A 120 -14.81 -6.50 16.98
C THR A 120 -13.74 -6.44 15.90
N GLY A 121 -13.87 -7.26 14.86
CA GLY A 121 -13.02 -7.16 13.68
C GLY A 121 -13.01 -5.75 13.06
N ILE A 122 -11.85 -5.28 12.62
CA ILE A 122 -11.69 -3.96 11.99
C ILE A 122 -10.99 -4.06 10.64
N GLY A 123 -11.57 -3.41 9.63
CA GLY A 123 -10.99 -3.31 8.29
C GLY A 123 -10.32 -1.96 8.10
N ILE A 124 -9.13 -1.96 7.52
CA ILE A 124 -8.36 -0.75 7.22
C ILE A 124 -7.89 -0.77 5.78
N ALA A 125 -8.16 0.29 5.03
CA ALA A 125 -7.61 0.52 3.70
C ALA A 125 -6.74 1.77 3.75
N ALA A 126 -5.49 1.63 3.35
CA ALA A 126 -4.54 2.74 3.23
C ALA A 126 -4.44 3.13 1.76
N GLU A 127 -4.74 4.40 1.45
CA GLU A 127 -4.91 4.94 0.11
C GLU A 127 -4.00 6.14 -0.14
N GLY A 128 -3.87 6.51 -1.41
CA GLY A 128 -3.25 7.75 -1.83
C GLY A 128 -1.78 7.61 -2.26
N THR A 129 -1.04 8.72 -2.27
CA THR A 129 0.31 8.78 -2.86
C THR A 129 1.29 9.56 -1.99
N THR A 130 2.58 9.28 -2.16
CA THR A 130 3.68 10.03 -1.54
C THR A 130 4.51 10.84 -2.55
N ALA A 131 4.12 10.82 -3.84
CA ALA A 131 4.92 11.35 -4.95
C ALA A 131 4.99 12.89 -5.02
N SER A 132 4.03 13.63 -4.43
CA SER A 132 3.93 15.10 -4.51
C SER A 132 4.47 15.82 -3.26
N GLY A 133 5.48 15.26 -2.60
CA GLY A 133 6.24 15.99 -1.57
C GLY A 133 5.63 15.99 -0.16
N GLY A 134 4.67 15.11 0.14
CA GLY A 134 4.30 14.92 1.53
C GLY A 134 3.22 13.88 1.78
N ARG A 135 3.16 13.46 3.04
CA ARG A 135 2.10 12.73 3.75
C ARG A 135 0.66 13.24 3.51
N LYS A 136 0.51 14.39 2.83
CA LYS A 136 -0.74 15.13 2.64
C LYS A 136 -1.76 14.39 1.78
N ASP A 137 -1.29 13.54 0.87
CA ASP A 137 -2.13 12.77 -0.03
C ASP A 137 -2.24 11.30 0.39
N ALA A 138 -1.85 10.97 1.63
CA ALA A 138 -1.93 9.61 2.17
C ALA A 138 -2.95 9.55 3.30
N HIS A 139 -3.97 8.72 3.14
CA HIS A 139 -5.07 8.60 4.09
C HIS A 139 -5.50 7.15 4.29
N TYR A 140 -6.18 6.86 5.40
CA TYR A 140 -6.80 5.55 5.61
C TYR A 140 -8.27 5.68 5.99
N TYR A 141 -9.04 4.66 5.63
CA TYR A 141 -10.45 4.50 6.04
C TYR A 141 -10.65 3.22 6.82
N ARG A 142 -11.69 3.24 7.67
CA ARG A 142 -12.20 2.07 8.37
C ARG A 142 -13.48 1.59 7.72
N TYR A 143 -13.70 0.28 7.69
CA TYR A 143 -14.91 -0.36 7.18
C TYR A 143 -15.19 -1.65 7.93
#